data_AF-A0A9E0DRJ3-F1
#
_entry.id   AF-A0A9E0DRJ3-F1
#
_cell.length_a   1.000
_cell.length_b   1.000
_cell.length_c   1.000
_cell.angle_alpha   90.00
_cell.angle_beta   90.00
_cell.angle_gamma   90.00
#
_symmetry.space_group_name_H-M   'P 1'
#
loop_
_entity.id
_entity.type
_entity.pdbx_description
1 polymer ?
#
loop_
_entity_poly.entity_id
_entity_poly.type
_entity_poly.pdbx_seq_one_letter_code
_entity_poly.pdbx_strand_id
1 'polypeptide(L)' 'MKLTYNEKRNIENDMVNVINRNPKGINTRTLISQVLNNVSASVPNANRHHVSGMIAWVIDAYNFSFIVRTLGYSVIA' A
#
# COMPACT_ATOMS: atom_id res chain seq x y z
N MET A 1 -0.46 10.53 14.56
CA MET A 1 0.53 9.84 15.42
C MET A 1 1.62 9.28 14.53
N LYS A 2 2.89 9.41 14.93
CA LYS A 2 4.02 8.94 14.11
C LYS A 2 4.20 7.43 14.32
N LEU A 3 4.24 6.67 13.23
CA LEU A 3 4.56 5.24 13.27
C LEU A 3 6.05 5.02 13.53
N THR A 4 6.35 3.96 14.28
CA THR A 4 7.70 3.41 14.45
C THR A 4 8.22 2.81 13.14
N TYR A 5 9.53 2.53 13.08
CA TYR A 5 10.12 1.89 11.90
C TYR A 5 9.56 0.48 11.65
N ASN A 6 9.37 -0.32 12.71
CA ASN A 6 8.82 -1.67 12.56
C ASN A 6 7.38 -1.66 12.05
N GLU A 7 6.55 -0.73 12.53
CA GLU A 7 5.17 -0.58 12.05
C GLU A 7 5.12 -0.18 10.58
N LYS A 8 6.00 0.73 10.15
CA LYS A 8 6.14 1.08 8.72
C LYS A 8 6.54 -0.14 7.90
N ARG A 9 7.50 -0.94 8.38
CA ARG A 9 7.94 -2.15 7.69
C ARG A 9 6.83 -3.19 7.57
N ASN A 10 5.95 -3.32 8.57
CA ASN A 10 4.77 -4.18 8.48
C ASN A 10 3.80 -3.73 7.38
N ILE A 11 3.54 -2.43 7.28
CA ILE A 11 2.70 -1.85 6.21
C ILE A 11 3.33 -2.10 4.84
N GLU A 12 4.64 -1.89 4.71
CA GLU A 12 5.38 -2.10 3.46
C GLU A 12 5.29 -3.54 2.99
N ASN A 13 5.59 -4.50 3.87
CA ASN A 13 5.55 -5.92 3.56
C ASN A 13 4.14 -6.36 3.14
N ASP A 14 3.09 -5.91 3.83
CA ASP A 14 1.72 -6.24 3.46
C ASP A 14 1.33 -5.61 2.11
N MET A 15 1.73 -4.36 1.86
CA MET A 15 1.49 -3.68 0.58
C MET A 15 2.11 -4.45 -0.59
N VAL A 16 3.39 -4.85 -0.48
CA VAL A 16 4.09 -5.65 -1.49
C VAL A 16 3.39 -7.00 -1.69
N ASN A 17 2.99 -7.67 -0.60
CA ASN A 17 2.27 -8.94 -0.68
C ASN A 17 0.92 -8.81 -1.40
N VAL A 18 0.15 -7.74 -1.15
CA VAL A 18 -1.12 -7.49 -1.81
C VAL A 18 -0.91 -7.19 -3.30
N ILE A 19 0.09 -6.37 -3.67
CA ILE A 19 0.41 -6.09 -5.08
C ILE A 19 0.78 -7.39 -5.81
N ASN A 20 1.69 -8.19 -5.25
CA ASN A 20 2.13 -9.46 -5.85
C ASN A 20 1.00 -10.49 -6.04
N ARG A 21 -0.02 -10.47 -5.17
CA ARG A 21 -1.22 -11.33 -5.31
C ARG A 21 -2.17 -10.85 -6.43
N ASN A 22 -1.95 -9.66 -6.97
CA ASN A 22 -2.74 -9.06 -8.04
C ASN A 22 -1.86 -8.79 -9.27
N PRO A 23 -1.42 -9.82 -10.02
CA PRO A 23 -0.48 -9.66 -11.14
C PRO A 23 -1.04 -8.85 -12.33
N LYS A 24 -2.37 -8.63 -12.38
CA LYS A 24 -3.02 -7.74 -13.35
C LYS A 24 -3.14 -6.29 -12.87
N GLY A 25 -2.56 -6.01 -11.70
CA GLY A 25 -2.65 -4.76 -10.98
C GLY A 25 -3.86 -4.65 -10.07
N ILE A 26 -3.76 -3.73 -9.12
CA ILE A 26 -4.79 -3.42 -8.13
C ILE A 26 -5.07 -1.92 -8.08
N ASN A 27 -6.34 -1.57 -7.93
CA ASN A 27 -6.76 -0.19 -7.70
C ASN A 27 -6.15 0.34 -6.39
N THR A 28 -5.49 1.49 -6.42
CA THR A 28 -4.79 2.07 -5.27
C THR A 28 -5.70 2.32 -4.06
N ARG A 29 -6.98 2.65 -4.27
CA ARG A 29 -7.94 2.81 -3.16
C ARG A 29 -8.25 1.47 -2.49
N THR A 30 -8.40 0.41 -3.29
CA THR A 30 -8.60 -0.96 -2.80
C THR A 30 -7.36 -1.45 -2.08
N LEU A 31 -6.18 -1.25 -2.65
CA LEU A 31 -4.89 -1.56 -2.03
C LEU A 31 -4.77 -0.91 -0.65
N ILE A 32 -5.01 0.41 -0.56
CA ILE A 32 -4.93 1.15 0.71
C ILE A 32 -5.89 0.58 1.75
N SER A 33 -7.16 0.34 1.37
CA SER A 33 -8.16 -0.20 2.29
C SER A 33 -7.79 -1.61 2.77
N GLN A 34 -7.34 -2.47 1.86
CA GLN A 34 -6.99 -3.84 2.18
C GLN A 34 -5.77 -3.92 3.10
N VAL A 35 -4.71 -3.17 2.78
CA VAL A 35 -3.51 -3.11 3.62
C VAL A 35 -3.83 -2.57 5.01
N LEU A 36 -4.60 -1.48 5.09
CA LEU A 36 -5.00 -0.92 6.38
C LEU A 36 -5.79 -1.93 7.22
N ASN A 37 -6.72 -2.67 6.60
CA ASN A 37 -7.49 -3.70 7.29
C ASN A 37 -6.58 -4.83 7.81
N ASN A 38 -5.65 -5.32 6.98
CA ASN A 38 -4.75 -6.42 7.33
C ASN A 38 -3.83 -6.06 8.51
N VAL A 39 -3.31 -4.84 8.53
CA VAL A 39 -2.32 -4.38 9.54
C VAL A 39 -2.97 -3.73 10.76
N SER A 40 -4.28 -3.48 10.75
CA SER A 40 -4.97 -2.73 11.82
C SER A 40 -4.77 -3.32 13.22
N ALA A 41 -4.72 -4.65 13.35
CA ALA A 41 -4.53 -5.33 14.63
C ALA A 41 -3.08 -5.22 15.14
N SER A 42 -2.08 -5.21 14.25
CA SER A 42 -0.65 -5.18 14.60
C SER A 42 -0.05 -3.77 14.58
N VAL A 43 -0.71 -2.82 13.93
CA VAL A 43 -0.34 -1.40 13.85
C VAL A 43 -1.59 -0.56 14.16
N PRO A 44 -2.01 -0.46 15.43
CA PRO A 44 -3.28 0.18 15.82
C PRO A 44 -3.39 1.66 15.41
N ASN A 45 -2.24 2.34 15.26
CA ASN A 45 -2.16 3.74 14.88
C ASN A 45 -2.04 3.95 13.36
N ALA A 46 -2.07 2.88 12.57
CA ALA A 46 -2.11 2.97 11.11
C ALA A 46 -3.39 3.69 10.65
N ASN A 47 -3.26 4.49 9.60
CA ASN A 47 -4.39 5.13 8.96
C ASN A 47 -4.14 5.19 7.45
N ARG A 48 -5.15 5.62 6.70
CA ARG A 48 -5.09 5.65 5.22
C ARG A 48 -3.95 6.52 4.70
N HIS A 49 -3.59 7.60 5.41
CA HIS A 49 -2.51 8.50 5.00
C HIS A 49 -1.13 7.86 5.13
N HIS A 50 -0.90 7.08 6.19
CA HIS A 50 0.33 6.31 6.36
C HIS A 50 0.51 5.32 5.22
N VAL A 51 -0.53 4.54 4.90
CA VAL A 51 -0.51 3.56 3.83
C VAL A 51 -0.36 4.23 2.46
N SER A 52 -1.12 5.30 2.18
CA SER A 52 -1.03 6.00 0.89
C SER A 52 0.32 6.67 0.68
N GLY A 53 0.95 7.19 1.74
CA GLY A 53 2.26 7.84 1.67
C GLY A 53 3.38 6.87 1.28
N MET A 54 3.19 5.56 1.47
CA MET A 54 4.18 4.53 1.15
C MET A 54 4.12 4.06 -0.31
N ILE A 55 3.07 4.40 -1.05
CA ILE A 55 2.90 3.95 -2.44
C ILE A 55 4.09 4.35 -3.32
N ALA A 56 4.51 5.61 -3.27
CA ALA A 56 5.61 6.09 -4.11
C ALA A 56 6.92 5.37 -3.79
N TRP A 57 7.19 5.13 -2.51
CA TRP A 57 8.35 4.37 -2.06
C TRP A 57 8.29 2.92 -2.54
N VAL A 58 7.16 2.24 -2.39
CA VAL A 58 7.00 0.84 -2.79
C VAL A 58 7.14 0.67 -4.32
N ILE A 59 6.63 1.62 -5.10
CA ILE A 59 6.82 1.64 -6.55
C ILE A 59 8.30 1.66 -6.92
N ASP A 60 9.03 2.62 -6.34
CA ASP A 60 10.46 2.82 -6.62
C ASP A 60 11.32 1.64 -6.12
N ALA A 61 11.14 1.25 -4.86
CA ALA A 61 11.98 0.25 -4.20
C ALA A 61 11.78 -1.18 -4.72
N TYR A 62 10.58 -1.51 -5.22
CA TYR A 62 10.23 -2.87 -5.67
C TYR A 62 10.01 -2.95 -7.19
N ASN A 63 10.29 -1.88 -7.93
CA ASN A 63 10.16 -1.80 -9.38
C ASN A 63 8.74 -2.12 -9.90
N PHE A 64 7.73 -1.72 -9.13
CA PHE A 64 6.34 -1.74 -9.59
C PHE A 64 6.06 -0.56 -10.51
N SER A 65 4.94 -0.61 -11.23
CA SER A 65 4.56 0.41 -12.19
C SER A 65 3.14 0.90 -12.00
N PHE A 66 2.94 2.17 -12.33
CA PHE A 66 1.61 2.77 -12.40
C PHE A 66 1.03 2.54 -13.80
N ILE A 67 0.09 1.61 -13.92
CA ILE A 67 -0.35 1.13 -15.24
C ILE A 67 -1.43 2.04 -15.84
N VAL A 68 -2.36 2.51 -15.01
CA VAL A 68 -3.52 3.27 -15.47
C VAL A 68 -3.79 4.43 -14.52
N ARG A 69 -4.00 5.61 -15.10
CA ARG A 69 -4.50 6.80 -14.40
C ARG A 69 -5.78 7.26 -15.07
N THR A 70 -6.93 6.85 -14.52
CA THR A 70 -8.25 7.30 -14.96
C THR A 70 -8.78 8.35 -13.98
N LEU A 71 -9.72 9.20 -14.41
CA LEU A 71 -10.42 10.07 -13.48
C LEU A 71 -11.05 9.24 -12.36
N GLY A 72 -10.57 9.44 -11.13
CA GLY A 72 -11.11 8.81 -9.91
C GLY A 72 -10.29 7.66 -9.32
N TYR A 73 -9.34 7.05 -10.04
CA TYR A 73 -8.48 6.01 -9.47
C TYR A 73 -7.22 5.72 -10.27
N SER A 74 -6.37 4.87 -9.72
CA SER A 74 -5.19 4.40 -10.41
C SER A 74 -4.87 2.95 -10.09
N VAL A 75 -4.06 2.31 -10.92
CA VAL A 75 -3.70 0.88 -10.79
C VAL A 75 -2.19 0.72 -10.68
N ILE A 76 -1.75 -0.11 -9.72
CA ILE A 76 -0.34 -0.50 -9.52
C ILE A 76 -0.22 -2.01 -9.77
N ALA A 77 0.85 -2.43 -10.46
CA ALA A 77 1.28 -3.84 -10.54
C ALA A 77 2.80 -3.96 -10.52
#